data_AF-A0A438ICK6-F1
#
_entry.id   AF-A0A438ICK6-F1
#
_cell.length_a   1.000
_cell.length_b   1.000
_cell.length_c   1.000
_cell.angle_alpha   90.00
_cell.angle_beta   90.00
_cell.angle_gamma   90.00
#
_symmetry.space_group_name_H-M   'P 1'
#
loop_
_entity.id
_entity.type
_entity.pdbx_description
1 polymer ?
#
loop_
_entity_poly.entity_id
_entity_poly.type
_entity_poly.pdbx_seq_one_letter_code
_entity_poly.pdbx_strand_id
1 'polypeptide(L)'
;MSLVNPNLEPHWQKHPNYPQDNALGAPDFSLYPCPLRIQTNSPTTFLLLGIASTKETSLPGVSSAHILLRWSIPYGNYEDLFIGTTPMLLNLLARGTYLHHKQIKAAQGIKITAQGLEHAIAGTGLYVVGPDDDLEDIKEAAMEDMKSVLSRIDKSGEGVYVQASTLGSLEALLEFLKSPAVSIPVSGIGIGPVHKKDVMKASVMLEKKKEYATILAFDVKVTPEARELADDMGVKIFIADIIYHLFDQFKAYIDNLKEEKKREAADEAVFPCVLKIMPNCIFNKKDPIVLGVDVLEGIAKVGTPICIPQRDFIDIGRIASIENNHKPVDIAKKGQRVAIKITSTNPEEQQKMFGRHFEMEDELVSHISRKSIDTLKANYRDDLSLDEWKLVVKLKTLFKIQ
;
A
#
# COMPACT_ATOMS: atom_id res chain seq x y z
N MET A 1 28.37 20.07 -2.73
CA MET A 1 28.96 19.83 -4.07
C MET A 1 27.96 20.38 -5.08
N SER A 2 28.25 21.59 -5.56
CA SER A 2 27.43 22.36 -6.49
C SER A 2 27.58 21.81 -7.91
N LEU A 3 26.51 21.86 -8.71
CA LEU A 3 26.58 21.80 -10.16
C LEU A 3 25.68 22.88 -10.75
N VAL A 4 26.17 24.11 -10.73
CA VAL A 4 25.72 25.18 -11.63
C VAL A 4 26.97 25.65 -12.37
N ASN A 5 26.97 25.49 -13.69
CA ASN A 5 28.08 25.83 -14.57
C ASN A 5 28.13 27.36 -14.74
N PRO A 6 29.21 28.07 -14.35
CA PRO A 6 29.24 29.53 -14.29
C PRO A 6 29.68 30.24 -15.60
N ASN A 7 29.80 29.54 -16.74
CA ASN A 7 30.32 30.11 -18.00
C ASN A 7 29.32 30.22 -19.17
N LEU A 8 28.05 30.52 -18.91
CA LEU A 8 27.09 30.85 -19.98
C LEU A 8 26.71 32.33 -19.94
N GLU A 9 27.56 33.18 -20.51
CA GLU A 9 27.13 34.49 -21.00
C GLU A 9 26.44 34.32 -22.36
N PRO A 10 25.31 34.99 -22.63
CA PRO A 10 24.64 34.91 -23.92
C PRO A 10 25.33 35.81 -24.96
N HIS A 11 26.18 35.23 -25.82
CA HIS A 11 26.67 35.87 -27.03
C HIS A 11 25.64 35.78 -28.18
N TRP A 12 25.18 36.92 -28.67
CA TRP A 12 24.39 37.02 -29.91
C TRP A 12 25.33 37.32 -31.09
N GLN A 13 25.58 36.37 -31.99
CA GLN A 13 26.20 36.61 -33.30
C GLN A 13 25.19 36.35 -34.42
N LYS A 14 24.98 37.36 -35.28
CA LYS A 14 24.16 37.25 -36.50
C LYS A 14 24.97 36.58 -37.62
N HIS A 15 24.49 35.47 -38.16
CA HIS A 15 25.03 34.85 -39.38
C HIS A 15 24.37 35.46 -40.64
N PRO A 16 25.13 35.76 -41.71
CA PRO A 16 24.60 36.34 -42.94
C PRO A 16 24.34 35.23 -43.97
N ASN A 17 23.07 34.86 -44.16
CA ASN A 17 22.54 34.27 -45.40
C ASN A 17 21.03 34.07 -45.21
N TYR A 18 20.26 35.11 -45.53
CA TYR A 18 18.81 35.00 -45.71
C TYR A 18 18.47 35.35 -47.16
N PRO A 19 17.80 34.47 -47.93
CA PRO A 19 17.29 34.81 -49.24
C PRO A 19 16.09 35.77 -49.14
N GLN A 20 16.00 36.70 -50.09
CA GLN A 20 14.87 37.61 -50.26
C GLN A 20 13.67 36.90 -50.90
N ASP A 21 12.48 37.19 -50.34
CA ASP A 21 11.14 37.19 -50.93
C ASP A 21 10.69 36.03 -51.84
N ASN A 22 9.69 35.25 -51.38
CA ASN A 22 8.31 35.42 -51.87
C ASN A 22 7.31 34.39 -51.28
N ALA A 23 6.08 34.92 -51.09
CA ALA A 23 4.78 34.25 -51.02
C ALA A 23 4.35 33.55 -49.71
N LEU A 24 3.25 34.09 -49.16
CA LEU A 24 2.42 33.65 -48.02
C LEU A 24 3.02 33.94 -46.63
N GLY A 25 2.56 35.06 -46.06
CA GLY A 25 3.05 35.63 -44.80
C GLY A 25 2.93 34.69 -43.60
N ALA A 26 4.09 34.26 -43.10
CA ALA A 26 4.27 33.82 -41.74
C ALA A 26 4.51 35.05 -40.84
N PRO A 27 3.94 35.13 -39.62
CA PRO A 27 4.27 36.20 -38.70
C PRO A 27 5.74 36.11 -38.30
N ASP A 28 6.43 37.25 -38.31
CA ASP A 28 7.79 37.41 -37.81
C ASP A 28 7.80 37.22 -36.28
N PHE A 29 8.37 36.11 -35.81
CA PHE A 29 8.41 35.73 -34.39
C PHE A 29 9.59 36.35 -33.62
N SER A 30 10.31 37.31 -34.20
CA SER A 30 11.42 38.02 -33.53
C SER A 30 10.99 39.03 -32.46
N LEU A 31 9.70 39.14 -32.14
CA LEU A 31 9.11 40.18 -31.28
C LEU A 31 8.70 39.77 -29.85
N TYR A 32 8.94 38.54 -29.37
CA TYR A 32 8.44 38.13 -28.04
C TYR A 32 9.52 37.91 -26.97
N PRO A 33 10.04 38.98 -26.34
CA PRO A 33 10.31 38.99 -24.91
C PRO A 33 9.19 39.78 -24.22
N CYS A 34 8.07 39.13 -23.89
CA CYS A 34 7.00 39.79 -23.14
C CYS A 34 6.74 39.04 -21.82
N PRO A 35 7.05 39.66 -20.66
CA PRO A 35 6.71 39.09 -19.36
C PRO A 35 5.19 39.11 -19.17
N LEU A 36 4.63 37.98 -18.72
CA LEU A 36 3.22 37.84 -18.36
C LEU A 36 2.87 38.86 -17.27
N ARG A 37 1.92 39.77 -17.52
CA ARG A 37 1.47 40.77 -16.54
C ARG A 37 0.05 40.47 -16.08
N ILE A 38 -0.08 39.92 -14.88
CA ILE A 38 -1.37 39.70 -14.23
C ILE A 38 -1.67 40.95 -13.40
N GLN A 39 -2.71 41.71 -13.78
CA GLN A 39 -3.14 42.89 -13.02
C GLN A 39 -3.97 42.44 -11.81
N THR A 40 -3.44 42.70 -10.61
CA THR A 40 -4.13 42.40 -9.35
C THR A 40 -3.87 43.54 -8.36
N ASN A 41 -4.87 43.86 -7.53
CA ASN A 41 -4.75 44.90 -6.49
C ASN A 41 -4.34 44.29 -5.12
N SER A 42 -3.97 43.01 -5.08
CA SER A 42 -3.60 42.24 -3.87
C SER A 42 -2.71 41.03 -4.24
N PRO A 43 -1.98 40.41 -3.29
CA PRO A 43 -1.25 39.17 -3.56
C PRO A 43 -2.24 38.12 -4.07
N THR A 44 -1.95 37.53 -5.23
CA THR A 44 -2.91 36.67 -5.94
C THR A 44 -2.37 35.26 -6.03
N THR A 45 -3.00 34.38 -5.27
CA THR A 45 -2.73 32.95 -5.27
C THR A 45 -3.68 32.26 -6.23
N PHE A 46 -3.14 31.49 -7.17
CA PHE A 46 -3.90 30.66 -8.12
C PHE A 46 -3.78 29.18 -7.76
N LEU A 47 -4.75 28.36 -8.15
CA LEU A 47 -4.70 26.91 -7.94
C LEU A 47 -4.50 26.20 -9.28
N LEU A 48 -3.39 25.47 -9.38
CA LEU A 48 -3.10 24.63 -10.54
C LEU A 48 -4.00 23.39 -10.51
N LEU A 49 -4.95 23.24 -11.43
CA LEU A 49 -5.89 22.11 -11.40
C LEU A 49 -5.35 20.86 -12.08
N GLY A 50 -4.54 21.02 -13.11
CA GLY A 50 -4.05 19.88 -13.89
C GLY A 50 -3.01 20.30 -14.92
N ILE A 51 -2.18 19.34 -15.32
CA ILE A 51 -1.15 19.53 -16.34
C ILE A 51 -1.41 18.53 -17.45
N ALA A 52 -1.42 19.03 -18.68
CA ALA A 52 -1.60 18.22 -19.87
C ALA A 52 -0.50 18.55 -20.88
N SER A 53 0.20 17.53 -21.36
CA SER A 53 1.04 17.67 -22.55
C SER A 53 0.13 17.86 -23.76
N THR A 54 0.20 19.03 -24.40
CA THR A 54 -0.57 19.35 -25.60
C THR A 54 0.20 18.88 -26.82
N LYS A 55 -0.42 18.01 -27.64
CA LYS A 55 0.11 17.66 -28.97
C LYS A 55 -0.03 18.78 -30.00
N GLU A 56 -0.67 19.89 -29.65
CA GLU A 56 -1.09 20.96 -30.57
C GLU A 56 0.00 22.01 -30.85
N THR A 57 1.08 22.05 -30.07
CA THR A 57 2.22 22.94 -30.33
C THR A 57 3.39 22.13 -30.87
N SER A 58 3.80 22.40 -32.11
CA SER A 58 4.94 21.78 -32.81
C SER A 58 6.31 22.16 -32.24
N LEU A 59 6.39 22.56 -30.97
CA LEU A 59 7.59 23.02 -30.29
C LEU A 59 8.01 22.01 -29.21
N PRO A 60 9.23 21.44 -29.27
CA PRO A 60 9.74 20.57 -28.21
C PRO A 60 9.82 21.34 -26.88
N GLY A 61 9.38 20.72 -25.77
CA GLY A 61 9.49 21.28 -24.40
C GLY A 61 8.37 22.24 -23.97
N VAL A 62 7.29 22.37 -24.74
CA VAL A 62 6.13 23.19 -24.37
C VAL A 62 5.03 22.30 -23.79
N SER A 63 4.64 22.57 -22.54
CA SER A 63 3.54 21.88 -21.85
C SER A 63 2.42 22.87 -21.52
N SER A 64 1.19 22.38 -21.35
CA SER A 64 0.04 23.22 -21.01
C SER A 64 -0.55 22.84 -19.65
N ALA A 65 -0.84 23.84 -18.84
CA ALA A 65 -1.51 23.69 -17.55
C ALA A 65 -2.94 24.22 -17.63
N HIS A 66 -3.89 23.51 -17.05
CA HIS A 66 -5.24 24.02 -16.79
C HIS A 66 -5.31 24.52 -15.35
N ILE A 67 -5.79 25.75 -15.17
CA ILE A 67 -5.75 26.49 -13.91
C ILE A 67 -7.14 27.06 -13.63
N LEU A 68 -7.60 27.01 -12.38
CA LEU A 68 -8.77 27.77 -11.95
C LEU A 68 -8.30 29.01 -11.23
N LEU A 69 -8.71 30.18 -11.73
CA LEU A 69 -8.48 31.43 -11.02
C LEU A 69 -9.53 31.54 -9.90
N ARG A 70 -9.09 31.76 -8.66
CA ARG A 70 -9.99 32.04 -7.54
C ARG A 70 -9.80 33.50 -7.08
N TRP A 71 -10.92 34.12 -6.68
CA TRP A 71 -11.14 35.51 -6.17
C TRP A 71 -11.44 36.64 -7.17
N SER A 72 -11.98 37.77 -6.66
CA SER A 72 -12.90 38.71 -7.35
C SER A 72 -12.57 40.21 -7.07
N ILE A 73 -13.08 41.11 -7.96
CA ILE A 73 -13.34 42.58 -7.85
C ILE A 73 -12.18 43.57 -8.22
N PRO A 74 -12.42 44.81 -8.75
CA PRO A 74 -13.35 45.35 -9.76
C PRO A 74 -12.62 45.86 -11.05
N TYR A 75 -13.39 46.42 -11.98
CA TYR A 75 -13.03 46.95 -13.31
C TYR A 75 -11.76 47.83 -13.42
N GLY A 76 -10.92 47.53 -14.42
CA GLY A 76 -9.90 48.41 -15.01
C GLY A 76 -9.38 47.79 -16.30
N ASN A 77 -9.16 48.61 -17.34
CA ASN A 77 -8.79 48.18 -18.70
C ASN A 77 -7.30 47.82 -18.83
N TYR A 78 -6.94 47.12 -19.93
CA TYR A 78 -5.80 47.35 -20.85
C TYR A 78 -5.08 46.06 -21.31
N GLU A 79 -5.48 45.47 -22.45
CA GLU A 79 -4.62 44.98 -23.57
C GLU A 79 -3.08 44.87 -23.28
N ASP A 80 -2.30 43.76 -23.29
CA ASP A 80 -2.04 42.70 -24.29
C ASP A 80 -1.08 41.56 -23.77
N LEU A 81 -1.46 40.27 -23.54
CA LEU A 81 -0.62 39.02 -23.62
C LEU A 81 -1.32 37.65 -23.29
N PHE A 82 -0.73 36.55 -23.76
CA PHE A 82 -1.29 35.26 -24.13
C PHE A 82 -1.88 34.28 -23.07
N ILE A 83 -3.20 34.02 -23.11
CA ILE A 83 -3.94 33.02 -22.30
C ILE A 83 -5.09 32.39 -23.10
N GLY A 84 -5.26 31.06 -23.09
CA GLY A 84 -6.40 30.40 -23.76
C GLY A 84 -7.59 30.22 -22.82
N THR A 85 -8.81 30.66 -23.19
CA THR A 85 -10.05 30.24 -22.53
C THR A 85 -10.98 29.49 -23.49
N THR A 86 -11.76 28.56 -22.96
CA THR A 86 -12.86 27.91 -23.68
C THR A 86 -14.13 28.74 -23.50
N PRO A 87 -14.97 28.92 -24.54
CA PRO A 87 -16.28 29.52 -24.36
C PRO A 87 -17.12 28.66 -23.41
N MET A 88 -17.58 29.29 -22.32
CA MET A 88 -18.70 28.94 -21.45
C MET A 88 -19.19 27.46 -21.47
N LEU A 89 -18.78 26.71 -20.43
CA LEU A 89 -19.59 25.72 -19.69
C LEU A 89 -20.56 24.81 -20.49
N LEU A 90 -20.10 24.14 -21.55
CA LEU A 90 -20.70 22.89 -22.04
C LEU A 90 -19.71 22.13 -22.92
N ASN A 91 -19.38 20.89 -22.56
CA ASN A 91 -18.55 19.92 -23.32
C ASN A 91 -17.03 20.16 -23.31
N LEU A 92 -16.36 19.63 -22.28
CA LEU A 92 -14.90 19.40 -22.24
C LEU A 92 -14.39 18.35 -23.27
N LEU A 93 -15.28 17.76 -24.09
CA LEU A 93 -14.98 16.65 -24.99
C LEU A 93 -15.08 17.00 -26.49
N ALA A 94 -15.44 18.24 -26.84
CA ALA A 94 -15.45 18.67 -28.23
C ALA A 94 -14.17 19.45 -28.56
N ARG A 95 -13.47 19.03 -29.63
CA ARG A 95 -12.30 19.73 -30.20
C ARG A 95 -12.67 21.19 -30.47
N GLY A 96 -12.36 22.07 -29.53
CA GLY A 96 -12.70 23.49 -29.58
C GLY A 96 -11.43 24.32 -29.67
N THR A 97 -11.35 25.17 -30.70
CA THR A 97 -10.37 26.25 -30.81
C THR A 97 -10.34 27.09 -29.53
N TYR A 98 -9.20 27.17 -28.86
CA TYR A 98 -9.01 28.02 -27.68
C TYR A 98 -9.02 29.49 -28.09
N LEU A 99 -9.78 30.32 -27.36
CA LEU A 99 -9.81 31.76 -27.57
C LEU A 99 -8.65 32.41 -26.86
N HIS A 100 -8.01 33.34 -27.56
CA HIS A 100 -6.82 34.00 -27.10
C HIS A 100 -7.15 35.26 -26.29
N HIS A 101 -6.68 35.32 -25.05
CA HIS A 101 -6.89 36.43 -24.14
C HIS A 101 -5.58 37.08 -23.79
N LYS A 102 -5.65 38.40 -23.79
CA LYS A 102 -4.57 39.34 -23.49
C LYS A 102 -4.47 39.67 -22.01
N GLN A 103 -5.62 39.68 -21.35
CA GLN A 103 -5.76 39.80 -19.91
C GLN A 103 -7.02 39.04 -19.54
N ILE A 104 -7.02 38.52 -18.32
CA ILE A 104 -8.19 37.85 -17.80
C ILE A 104 -8.47 38.32 -16.37
N LYS A 105 -9.74 38.56 -16.10
CA LYS A 105 -10.22 38.80 -14.74
C LYS A 105 -10.29 37.46 -14.00
N ALA A 106 -9.98 37.48 -12.71
CA ALA A 106 -10.05 36.32 -11.85
C ALA A 106 -11.49 35.72 -11.76
N ALA A 107 -11.63 34.55 -11.14
CA ALA A 107 -12.84 33.71 -11.15
C ALA A 107 -13.18 33.03 -12.50
N GLN A 108 -12.18 32.69 -13.31
CA GLN A 108 -12.32 31.95 -14.57
C GLN A 108 -11.36 30.75 -14.63
N GLY A 109 -11.74 29.70 -15.34
CA GLY A 109 -10.82 28.61 -15.71
C GLY A 109 -10.00 28.99 -16.93
N ILE A 110 -8.68 28.89 -16.85
CA ILE A 110 -7.76 29.23 -17.94
C ILE A 110 -6.82 28.09 -18.28
N LYS A 111 -6.36 28.08 -19.53
CA LYS A 111 -5.26 27.23 -19.96
C LYS A 111 -4.02 28.11 -20.16
N ILE A 112 -2.99 27.86 -19.36
CA ILE A 112 -1.68 28.49 -19.50
C ILE A 112 -0.78 27.55 -20.30
N THR A 113 -0.07 28.09 -21.28
CA THR A 113 0.96 27.36 -22.03
C THR A 113 2.29 28.04 -21.75
N ALA A 114 3.24 27.29 -21.20
CA ALA A 114 4.56 27.81 -20.86
C ALA A 114 5.62 26.69 -20.90
N GLN A 115 6.88 27.08 -21.04
CA GLN A 115 8.01 26.14 -20.91
C GLN A 115 8.23 25.78 -19.45
N GLY A 116 8.77 24.58 -19.19
CA GLY A 116 9.13 24.13 -17.83
C GLY A 116 7.96 23.69 -16.95
N LEU A 117 6.74 23.56 -17.49
CA LEU A 117 5.57 23.05 -16.75
C LEU A 117 5.55 21.51 -16.59
N GLU A 118 6.57 20.82 -17.11
CA GLU A 118 6.65 19.35 -17.16
C GLU A 118 6.76 18.70 -15.77
N HIS A 119 7.31 19.46 -14.82
CA HIS A 119 7.53 19.04 -13.44
C HIS A 119 6.60 19.75 -12.45
N ALA A 120 5.64 20.54 -12.96
CA ALA A 120 4.68 21.19 -12.08
C ALA A 120 3.77 20.13 -11.41
N ILE A 121 3.20 20.47 -10.27
CA ILE A 121 2.39 19.55 -9.47
C ILE A 121 0.95 20.07 -9.46
N ALA A 122 0.02 19.29 -10.00
CA ALA A 122 -1.40 19.63 -9.90
C ALA A 122 -1.83 19.69 -8.43
N GLY A 123 -2.53 20.75 -8.06
CA GLY A 123 -3.01 21.05 -6.71
C GLY A 123 -2.18 22.07 -5.95
N THR A 124 -1.00 22.48 -6.44
CA THR A 124 -0.18 23.50 -5.77
C THR A 124 -0.63 24.93 -6.11
N GLY A 125 -0.29 25.86 -5.22
CA GLY A 125 -0.37 27.29 -5.50
C GLY A 125 0.47 27.70 -6.72
N LEU A 126 -0.06 28.62 -7.52
CA LEU A 126 0.66 29.34 -8.58
C LEU A 126 0.70 30.82 -8.18
N TYR A 127 1.88 31.42 -8.25
CA TYR A 127 2.17 32.78 -7.80
C TYR A 127 2.70 33.62 -8.97
N VAL A 128 2.35 34.91 -8.96
CA VAL A 128 2.92 35.90 -9.87
C VAL A 128 4.07 36.57 -9.16
N VAL A 129 5.22 36.61 -9.80
CA VAL A 129 6.39 37.32 -9.27
C VAL A 129 6.43 38.72 -9.90
N GLY A 130 6.28 39.73 -9.06
CA GLY A 130 6.48 41.14 -9.40
C GLY A 130 7.94 41.58 -9.37
N PRO A 131 8.25 42.81 -9.83
CA PRO A 131 9.62 43.33 -9.88
C PRO A 131 10.28 43.51 -8.51
N ASP A 132 9.48 43.74 -7.47
CA ASP A 132 9.93 44.04 -6.11
C ASP A 132 9.77 42.83 -5.16
N ASP A 133 9.33 41.68 -5.68
CA ASP A 133 9.09 40.49 -4.87
C ASP A 133 10.39 39.70 -4.63
N ASP A 134 10.56 39.16 -3.43
CA ASP A 134 11.63 38.22 -3.14
C ASP A 134 11.28 36.83 -3.71
N LEU A 135 12.12 36.38 -4.66
CA LEU A 135 11.97 35.09 -5.31
C LEU A 135 12.05 33.90 -4.35
N GLU A 136 12.85 33.98 -3.28
CA GLU A 136 13.01 32.88 -2.34
C GLU A 136 11.78 32.73 -1.44
N ASP A 137 11.22 33.85 -0.98
CA ASP A 137 9.99 33.84 -0.17
C ASP A 137 8.81 33.25 -0.96
N ILE A 138 8.67 33.62 -2.25
CA ILE A 138 7.61 33.09 -3.11
C ILE A 138 7.81 31.58 -3.35
N LYS A 139 9.05 31.11 -3.54
CA LYS A 139 9.34 29.68 -3.67
C LYS A 139 8.98 28.92 -2.42
N GLU A 140 9.27 29.47 -1.24
CA GLU A 140 8.92 28.84 0.03
C GLU A 140 7.40 28.75 0.20
N ALA A 141 6.67 29.82 -0.09
CA ALA A 141 5.21 29.84 -0.08
C ALA A 141 4.62 28.80 -1.05
N ALA A 142 5.16 28.69 -2.27
CA ALA A 142 4.71 27.70 -3.25
C ALA A 142 4.98 26.24 -2.84
N MET A 143 5.97 26.00 -1.97
CA MET A 143 6.31 24.67 -1.46
C MET A 143 5.55 24.31 -0.18
N GLU A 144 4.83 25.23 0.45
CA GLU A 144 4.15 25.02 1.73
C GLU A 144 3.12 23.88 1.65
N ASP A 145 2.31 23.86 0.59
CA ASP A 145 1.31 22.81 0.35
C ASP A 145 1.96 21.41 0.33
N MET A 146 3.08 21.27 -0.38
CA MET A 146 3.81 20.01 -0.47
C MET A 146 4.43 19.61 0.88
N LYS A 147 5.02 20.57 1.61
CA LYS A 147 5.59 20.34 2.95
C LYS A 147 4.51 19.85 3.92
N SER A 148 3.31 20.41 3.85
CA SER A 148 2.16 19.99 4.65
C SER A 148 1.79 18.52 4.39
N VAL A 149 1.70 18.10 3.13
CA VAL A 149 1.39 16.70 2.79
C VAL A 149 2.53 15.76 3.22
N LEU A 150 3.78 16.14 2.99
CA LEU A 150 4.94 15.35 3.42
C LEU A 150 4.99 15.14 4.94
N SER A 151 4.51 16.10 5.73
CA SER A 151 4.46 15.98 7.19
C SER A 151 3.51 14.87 7.67
N ARG A 152 2.56 14.45 6.83
CA ARG A 152 1.60 13.37 7.13
C ARG A 152 2.20 11.98 6.97
N ILE A 153 3.40 11.82 6.40
CA ILE A 153 4.04 10.52 6.23
C ILE A 153 4.62 10.05 7.56
N ASP A 154 4.54 8.75 7.82
CA ASP A 154 5.18 8.17 8.99
C ASP A 154 6.71 8.21 8.85
N LYS A 155 7.38 8.77 9.86
CA LYS A 155 8.85 8.87 9.92
C LYS A 155 9.51 7.58 10.40
N SER A 156 8.73 6.57 10.79
CA SER A 156 9.22 5.23 11.14
C SER A 156 9.95 4.54 9.98
N GLY A 157 9.62 4.94 8.74
CA GLY A 157 10.17 4.35 7.54
C GLY A 157 9.68 2.91 7.33
N GLU A 158 8.52 2.56 7.90
CA GLU A 158 7.77 1.34 7.61
C GLU A 158 6.44 1.68 6.96
N GLY A 159 6.05 0.95 5.92
CA GLY A 159 4.76 1.13 5.27
C GLY A 159 4.82 1.09 3.75
N VAL A 160 3.65 1.21 3.14
CA VAL A 160 3.50 1.14 1.68
C VAL A 160 3.98 2.43 1.00
N TYR A 161 4.35 2.33 -0.28
CA TYR A 161 4.64 3.49 -1.10
C TYR A 161 3.38 3.92 -1.86
N VAL A 162 3.06 5.20 -1.86
CA VAL A 162 1.83 5.73 -2.47
C VAL A 162 2.15 6.65 -3.63
N GLN A 163 1.49 6.47 -4.77
CA GLN A 163 1.62 7.32 -5.94
C GLN A 163 0.23 7.83 -6.37
N ALA A 164 0.08 9.13 -6.64
CA ALA A 164 -1.20 9.70 -7.08
C ALA A 164 -1.03 10.71 -8.23
N SER A 165 -2.12 11.05 -8.92
CA SER A 165 -2.09 11.96 -10.08
C SER A 165 -1.94 13.42 -9.69
N THR A 166 -2.56 13.82 -8.57
CA THR A 166 -2.59 15.20 -8.07
C THR A 166 -2.33 15.25 -6.57
N LEU A 167 -1.94 16.42 -6.05
CA LEU A 167 -1.76 16.62 -4.61
C LEU A 167 -3.05 16.34 -3.83
N GLY A 168 -4.20 16.83 -4.31
CA GLY A 168 -5.49 16.60 -3.66
C GLY A 168 -5.90 15.12 -3.62
N SER A 169 -5.63 14.37 -4.70
CA SER A 169 -5.86 12.91 -4.70
C SER A 169 -4.95 12.16 -3.73
N LEU A 170 -3.71 12.62 -3.59
CA LEU A 170 -2.74 12.05 -2.66
C LEU A 170 -3.18 12.29 -1.22
N GLU A 171 -3.62 13.51 -0.89
CA GLU A 171 -4.18 13.83 0.42
C GLU A 171 -5.38 12.96 0.78
N ALA A 172 -6.34 12.83 -0.13
CA ALA A 172 -7.51 11.99 0.09
C ALA A 172 -7.15 10.52 0.34
N LEU A 173 -6.19 9.99 -0.41
CA LEU A 173 -5.70 8.63 -0.24
C LEU A 173 -4.96 8.45 1.10
N LEU A 174 -4.10 9.38 1.48
CA LEU A 174 -3.39 9.33 2.77
C LEU A 174 -4.35 9.40 3.95
N GLU A 175 -5.37 10.26 3.89
CA GLU A 175 -6.41 10.36 4.93
C GLU A 175 -7.19 9.05 5.05
N PHE A 176 -7.55 8.45 3.91
CA PHE A 176 -8.23 7.16 3.88
C PHE A 176 -7.38 6.03 4.50
N LEU A 177 -6.10 5.94 4.16
CA LEU A 177 -5.18 4.92 4.68
C LEU A 177 -4.93 5.05 6.19
N LYS A 178 -4.96 6.28 6.72
CA LYS A 178 -4.83 6.55 8.16
C LYS A 178 -6.09 6.26 8.96
N SER A 179 -7.24 6.12 8.30
CA SER A 179 -8.50 5.90 9.00
C SER A 179 -8.44 4.65 9.90
N PRO A 180 -9.14 4.63 11.07
CA PRO A 180 -9.09 3.50 12.00
C PRO A 180 -9.55 2.17 11.40
N ALA A 181 -10.37 2.22 10.35
CA ALA A 181 -10.86 1.04 9.64
C ALA A 181 -9.79 0.39 8.76
N VAL A 182 -8.77 1.14 8.35
CA VAL A 182 -7.73 0.73 7.40
C VAL A 182 -6.39 0.57 8.10
N SER A 183 -5.93 1.62 8.80
CA SER A 183 -4.70 1.65 9.58
C SER A 183 -3.46 1.10 8.84
N ILE A 184 -3.23 1.58 7.62
CA ILE A 184 -2.06 1.19 6.81
C ILE A 184 -0.99 2.28 6.92
N PRO A 185 0.22 1.97 7.41
CA PRO A 185 1.30 2.93 7.44
C PRO A 185 1.84 3.22 6.04
N VAL A 186 2.25 4.46 5.81
CA VAL A 186 2.79 4.94 4.54
C VAL A 186 4.23 5.40 4.77
N SER A 187 5.18 4.84 4.02
CA SER A 187 6.60 5.12 4.15
C SER A 187 7.14 6.11 3.11
N GLY A 188 6.42 6.28 2.00
CA GLY A 188 6.82 7.17 0.93
C GLY A 188 5.66 7.56 0.04
N ILE A 189 5.78 8.74 -0.58
CA ILE A 189 4.78 9.29 -1.50
C ILE A 189 5.44 9.80 -2.78
N GLY A 190 4.68 9.80 -3.87
CA GLY A 190 5.05 10.47 -5.11
C GLY A 190 3.81 10.95 -5.88
N ILE A 191 4.05 11.90 -6.79
CA ILE A 191 3.02 12.47 -7.66
C ILE A 191 3.43 12.24 -9.12
N GLY A 192 2.46 11.83 -9.94
CA GLY A 192 2.65 11.49 -11.35
C GLY A 192 2.88 9.99 -11.60
N PRO A 193 3.35 9.60 -12.79
CA PRO A 193 3.57 8.19 -13.13
C PRO A 193 4.55 7.48 -12.19
N VAL A 194 4.38 6.17 -12.02
CA VAL A 194 5.32 5.33 -11.26
C VAL A 194 6.55 5.03 -12.10
N HIS A 195 7.73 5.34 -11.56
CA HIS A 195 9.03 5.13 -12.21
C HIS A 195 9.90 4.14 -11.43
N LYS A 196 11.04 3.72 -12.02
CA LYS A 196 12.02 2.82 -11.38
C LYS A 196 12.45 3.28 -9.98
N LYS A 197 12.66 4.59 -9.80
CA LYS A 197 13.06 5.17 -8.52
C LYS A 197 12.05 4.89 -7.40
N ASP A 198 10.77 4.81 -7.74
CA ASP A 198 9.69 4.59 -6.77
C ASP A 198 9.66 3.11 -6.35
N VAL A 199 9.88 2.20 -7.31
CA VAL A 199 10.06 0.76 -7.06
C VAL A 199 11.25 0.49 -6.14
N MET A 200 12.38 1.15 -6.40
CA MET A 200 13.59 1.03 -5.56
C MET A 200 13.38 1.50 -4.12
N LYS A 201 12.49 2.48 -3.89
CA LYS A 201 12.15 2.91 -2.53
C LYS A 201 11.23 1.90 -1.85
N ALA A 202 10.24 1.39 -2.58
CA ALA A 202 9.31 0.38 -2.07
C ALA A 202 10.01 -0.95 -1.75
N SER A 203 11.04 -1.32 -2.51
CA SER A 203 11.78 -2.57 -2.32
C SER A 203 12.50 -2.66 -0.99
N VAL A 204 12.81 -1.53 -0.35
CA VAL A 204 13.41 -1.50 1.01
C VAL A 204 12.53 -2.24 2.02
N MET A 205 11.20 -2.29 1.79
CA MET A 205 10.29 -3.01 2.67
C MET A 205 10.41 -4.54 2.54
N LEU A 206 11.02 -5.08 1.48
CA LEU A 206 11.22 -6.53 1.33
C LEU A 206 12.05 -7.13 2.47
N GLU A 207 13.03 -6.38 2.96
CA GLU A 207 13.91 -6.82 4.06
C GLU A 207 13.29 -6.53 5.44
N LYS A 208 12.44 -5.51 5.55
CA LYS A 208 11.79 -5.14 6.82
C LYS A 208 10.48 -5.90 7.05
N LYS A 209 9.48 -5.64 6.20
CA LYS A 209 8.13 -6.19 6.26
C LYS A 209 7.65 -6.43 4.83
N LYS A 210 7.86 -7.65 4.33
CA LYS A 210 7.49 -8.06 2.95
C LYS A 210 6.07 -7.69 2.54
N GLU A 211 5.13 -7.75 3.49
CA GLU A 211 3.74 -7.37 3.27
C GLU A 211 3.54 -5.90 2.87
N TYR A 212 4.48 -5.01 3.20
CA TYR A 212 4.48 -3.60 2.81
C TYR A 212 5.39 -3.28 1.62
N ALA A 213 6.01 -4.28 1.00
CA ALA A 213 6.77 -4.12 -0.24
C ALA A 213 5.84 -3.94 -1.45
N THR A 214 5.05 -2.87 -1.41
CA THR A 214 3.97 -2.62 -2.35
C THR A 214 3.86 -1.15 -2.72
N ILE A 215 3.47 -0.88 -3.96
CA ILE A 215 3.14 0.46 -4.46
C ILE A 215 1.64 0.55 -4.70
N LEU A 216 0.99 1.54 -4.09
CA LEU A 216 -0.41 1.90 -4.30
C LEU A 216 -0.48 3.05 -5.31
N ALA A 217 -0.82 2.75 -6.56
CA ALA A 217 -0.85 3.68 -7.67
C ALA A 217 -2.30 4.11 -7.99
N PHE A 218 -2.67 5.31 -7.55
CA PHE A 218 -4.01 5.89 -7.71
C PHE A 218 -4.09 6.84 -8.90
N ASP A 219 -4.93 6.52 -9.89
CA ASP A 219 -5.17 7.34 -11.09
C ASP A 219 -3.87 7.70 -11.85
N VAL A 220 -2.87 6.82 -11.82
CA VAL A 220 -1.56 7.04 -12.46
C VAL A 220 -1.12 5.86 -13.29
N LYS A 221 -0.34 6.14 -14.32
CA LYS A 221 0.29 5.13 -15.16
C LYS A 221 1.57 4.62 -14.52
N VAL A 222 1.89 3.36 -14.79
CA VAL A 222 3.17 2.74 -14.42
C VAL A 222 4.00 2.63 -15.69
N THR A 223 5.26 3.09 -15.66
CA THR A 223 6.11 2.94 -16.85
C THR A 223 6.49 1.47 -17.05
N PRO A 224 6.68 1.02 -18.31
CA PRO A 224 7.03 -0.37 -18.59
C PRO A 224 8.25 -0.84 -17.79
N GLU A 225 9.26 0.02 -17.69
CA GLU A 225 10.51 -0.32 -17.04
C GLU A 225 10.40 -0.34 -15.51
N ALA A 226 9.40 0.36 -14.93
CA ALA A 226 9.08 0.24 -13.51
C ALA A 226 8.36 -1.07 -13.23
N ARG A 227 7.50 -1.52 -14.15
CA ARG A 227 6.79 -2.80 -14.02
C ARG A 227 7.73 -3.99 -14.06
N GLU A 228 8.64 -4.02 -15.04
CA GLU A 228 9.69 -5.04 -15.15
C GLU A 228 10.52 -5.13 -13.87
N LEU A 229 11.02 -3.98 -13.38
CA LEU A 229 11.81 -3.94 -12.14
C LEU A 229 11.02 -4.41 -10.92
N ALA A 230 9.73 -4.08 -10.84
CA ALA A 230 8.90 -4.49 -9.72
C ALA A 230 8.68 -6.01 -9.72
N ASP A 231 8.46 -6.61 -10.89
CA ASP A 231 8.34 -8.06 -11.03
C ASP A 231 9.66 -8.77 -10.68
N ASP A 232 10.81 -8.24 -11.13
CA ASP A 232 12.15 -8.79 -10.84
C ASP A 232 12.49 -8.73 -9.35
N MET A 233 12.16 -7.62 -8.68
CA MET A 233 12.45 -7.43 -7.25
C MET A 233 11.40 -8.07 -6.32
N GLY A 234 10.24 -8.45 -6.85
CA GLY A 234 9.12 -8.96 -6.06
C GLY A 234 8.32 -7.87 -5.34
N VAL A 235 8.34 -6.63 -5.84
CA VAL A 235 7.50 -5.53 -5.35
C VAL A 235 6.14 -5.58 -6.05
N LYS A 236 5.04 -5.58 -5.29
CA LYS A 236 3.69 -5.60 -5.91
C LYS A 236 3.18 -4.19 -6.18
N ILE A 237 2.70 -3.95 -7.41
CA ILE A 237 2.09 -2.67 -7.78
C ILE A 237 0.58 -2.88 -7.95
N PHE A 238 -0.21 -2.15 -7.16
CA PHE A 238 -1.67 -2.08 -7.29
C PHE A 238 -2.04 -0.80 -8.03
N ILE A 239 -2.88 -0.91 -9.05
CA ILE A 239 -3.28 0.21 -9.90
C ILE A 239 -4.81 0.28 -9.89
N ALA A 240 -5.36 1.43 -9.53
CA ALA A 240 -6.79 1.68 -9.62
C ALA A 240 -7.11 3.17 -9.73
N ASP A 241 -8.22 3.49 -10.37
CA ASP A 241 -8.71 4.87 -10.52
C ASP A 241 -9.68 5.26 -9.40
N ILE A 242 -10.03 4.31 -8.52
CA ILE A 242 -10.96 4.47 -7.39
C ILE A 242 -10.29 3.96 -6.12
N ILE A 243 -10.29 4.77 -5.06
CA ILE A 243 -9.57 4.52 -3.80
C ILE A 243 -10.01 3.17 -3.18
N TYR A 244 -11.31 2.87 -3.18
CA TYR A 244 -11.84 1.64 -2.60
C TYR A 244 -11.32 0.38 -3.29
N HIS A 245 -11.24 0.36 -4.62
CA HIS A 245 -10.70 -0.78 -5.35
C HIS A 245 -9.23 -1.02 -5.04
N LEU A 246 -8.46 0.06 -4.89
CA LEU A 246 -7.05 -0.02 -4.50
C LEU A 246 -6.89 -0.68 -3.13
N PHE A 247 -7.74 -0.29 -2.19
CA PHE A 247 -7.76 -0.85 -0.85
C PHE A 247 -8.22 -2.30 -0.83
N ASP A 248 -9.28 -2.66 -1.55
CA ASP A 248 -9.79 -4.04 -1.60
C ASP A 248 -8.73 -4.99 -2.18
N GLN A 249 -8.02 -4.56 -3.24
CA GLN A 249 -6.92 -5.32 -3.82
C GLN A 249 -5.78 -5.50 -2.81
N PHE A 250 -5.38 -4.43 -2.13
CA PHE A 250 -4.32 -4.49 -1.12
C PHE A 250 -4.72 -5.36 0.08
N LYS A 251 -5.95 -5.23 0.57
CA LYS A 251 -6.47 -6.04 1.67
C LYS A 251 -6.51 -7.51 1.31
N ALA A 252 -7.01 -7.86 0.13
CA ALA A 252 -7.01 -9.24 -0.35
C ALA A 252 -5.58 -9.82 -0.44
N TYR A 253 -4.60 -9.01 -0.84
CA TYR A 253 -3.20 -9.41 -0.85
C TYR A 253 -2.66 -9.67 0.56
N ILE A 254 -2.90 -8.77 1.51
CA ILE A 254 -2.47 -8.93 2.91
C ILE A 254 -3.13 -10.16 3.55
N ASP A 255 -4.42 -10.35 3.33
CA ASP A 255 -5.18 -11.47 3.89
C ASP A 255 -4.66 -12.79 3.32
N ASN A 256 -4.39 -12.86 2.00
CA ASN A 256 -3.78 -14.04 1.38
C ASN A 256 -2.36 -14.31 1.93
N LEU A 257 -1.53 -13.28 2.11
CA LEU A 257 -0.21 -13.45 2.74
C LEU A 257 -0.30 -13.96 4.18
N LYS A 258 -1.29 -13.49 4.95
CA LYS A 258 -1.54 -14.00 6.31
C LYS A 258 -1.98 -15.46 6.27
N GLU A 259 -2.86 -15.83 5.35
CA GLU A 259 -3.28 -17.22 5.17
C GLU A 259 -2.13 -18.13 4.75
N GLU A 260 -1.25 -17.66 3.86
CA GLU A 260 -0.08 -18.41 3.43
C GLU A 260 0.90 -18.61 4.59
N LYS A 261 1.21 -17.55 5.35
CA LYS A 261 2.01 -17.64 6.59
C LYS A 261 1.38 -18.58 7.62
N LYS A 262 0.05 -18.54 7.78
CA LYS A 262 -0.69 -19.48 8.64
C LYS A 262 -0.49 -20.91 8.14
N ARG A 263 -0.59 -21.16 6.84
CA ARG A 263 -0.42 -22.50 6.27
C ARG A 263 1.00 -23.03 6.45
N GLU A 264 2.01 -22.19 6.22
CA GLU A 264 3.43 -22.56 6.41
C GLU A 264 3.74 -22.87 7.87
N ALA A 265 3.14 -22.12 8.81
CA ALA A 265 3.34 -22.31 10.24
C ALA A 265 2.37 -23.35 10.86
N ALA A 266 1.50 -23.99 10.06
CA ALA A 266 0.44 -24.85 10.56
C ALA A 266 0.96 -26.06 11.32
N ASP A 267 2.09 -26.64 10.89
CA ASP A 267 2.70 -27.82 11.51
C ASP A 267 3.32 -27.50 12.89
N GLU A 268 3.73 -26.25 13.09
CA GLU A 268 4.31 -25.77 14.35
C GLU A 268 3.25 -25.26 15.33
N ALA A 269 2.08 -24.88 14.81
CA ALA A 269 0.93 -24.38 15.56
C ALA A 269 0.17 -25.53 16.24
N VAL A 270 0.49 -25.77 17.51
CA VAL A 270 -0.20 -26.77 18.33
C VAL A 270 -1.35 -26.13 19.10
N PHE A 271 -2.58 -26.40 18.68
CA PHE A 271 -3.78 -25.94 19.38
C PHE A 271 -3.92 -26.66 20.73
N PRO A 272 -4.30 -25.95 21.81
CA PRO A 272 -4.40 -26.53 23.14
C PRO A 272 -5.62 -27.46 23.23
N CYS A 273 -5.44 -28.68 23.74
CA CYS A 273 -6.55 -29.58 24.02
C CYS A 273 -6.32 -30.45 25.27
N VAL A 274 -7.43 -30.82 25.91
CA VAL A 274 -7.49 -31.85 26.96
C VAL A 274 -8.57 -32.84 26.56
N LEU A 275 -8.18 -34.11 26.44
CA LEU A 275 -9.03 -35.19 25.97
C LEU A 275 -9.11 -36.26 27.05
N LYS A 276 -10.31 -36.83 27.21
CA LYS A 276 -10.56 -37.95 28.12
C LYS A 276 -10.85 -39.21 27.33
N ILE A 277 -10.18 -40.30 27.66
CA ILE A 277 -10.40 -41.59 27.01
C ILE A 277 -11.79 -42.13 27.41
N MET A 278 -12.57 -42.55 26.42
CA MET A 278 -13.91 -43.07 26.65
C MET A 278 -13.88 -44.57 26.99
N PRO A 279 -14.67 -45.01 28.00
CA PRO A 279 -14.82 -46.42 28.30
C PRO A 279 -15.32 -47.22 27.10
N ASN A 280 -14.81 -48.44 26.92
CA ASN A 280 -15.18 -49.37 25.85
C ASN A 280 -14.93 -48.86 24.41
N CYS A 281 -14.25 -47.73 24.23
CA CYS A 281 -13.95 -47.15 22.92
C CYS A 281 -12.45 -47.23 22.61
N ILE A 282 -11.84 -48.40 22.82
CA ILE A 282 -10.42 -48.65 22.50
C ILE A 282 -10.39 -49.62 21.32
N PHE A 283 -10.09 -49.11 20.13
CA PHE A 283 -10.16 -49.87 18.88
C PHE A 283 -8.82 -50.50 18.50
N ASN A 284 -7.72 -49.79 18.75
CA ASN A 284 -6.37 -50.34 18.59
C ASN A 284 -5.44 -49.84 19.69
N LYS A 285 -4.71 -50.75 20.34
CA LYS A 285 -3.93 -50.47 21.56
C LYS A 285 -2.49 -50.07 21.31
N LYS A 286 -1.95 -50.36 20.12
CA LYS A 286 -0.55 -50.10 19.75
C LYS A 286 -0.49 -49.53 18.34
N ASP A 287 0.49 -48.66 18.10
CA ASP A 287 0.71 -47.87 16.89
C ASP A 287 0.17 -48.52 15.58
N PRO A 288 -0.78 -47.86 14.87
CA PRO A 288 -1.43 -46.61 15.25
C PRO A 288 -2.44 -46.83 16.39
N ILE A 289 -2.34 -46.05 17.47
CA ILE A 289 -3.27 -46.14 18.60
C ILE A 289 -4.61 -45.52 18.18
N VAL A 290 -5.73 -46.22 18.39
CA VAL A 290 -7.07 -45.72 18.00
C VAL A 290 -7.99 -45.74 19.22
N LEU A 291 -8.42 -44.55 19.65
CA LEU A 291 -9.18 -44.32 20.88
C LEU A 291 -10.41 -43.44 20.58
N GLY A 292 -11.54 -43.75 21.19
CA GLY A 292 -12.64 -42.80 21.37
C GLY A 292 -12.34 -41.89 22.53
N VAL A 293 -12.45 -40.58 22.31
CA VAL A 293 -12.14 -39.55 23.30
C VAL A 293 -13.27 -38.52 23.39
N ASP A 294 -13.45 -37.96 24.57
CA ASP A 294 -14.28 -36.77 24.82
C ASP A 294 -13.36 -35.55 24.92
N VAL A 295 -13.62 -34.51 24.14
CA VAL A 295 -12.84 -33.26 24.17
C VAL A 295 -13.31 -32.43 25.36
N LEU A 296 -12.57 -32.46 26.46
CA LEU A 296 -12.95 -31.76 27.69
C LEU A 296 -12.72 -30.24 27.60
N GLU A 297 -11.59 -29.85 27.01
CA GLU A 297 -11.20 -28.45 26.85
C GLU A 297 -10.46 -28.25 25.52
N GLY A 298 -10.64 -27.08 24.90
CA GLY A 298 -9.88 -26.66 23.73
C GLY A 298 -10.29 -27.32 22.40
N ILE A 299 -9.30 -27.48 21.52
CA ILE A 299 -9.47 -27.90 20.13
C ILE A 299 -8.49 -29.05 19.82
N ALA A 300 -9.03 -30.25 19.58
CA ALA A 300 -8.26 -31.34 18.99
C ALA A 300 -8.19 -31.16 17.47
N LYS A 301 -6.98 -31.15 16.91
CA LYS A 301 -6.75 -30.98 15.47
C LYS A 301 -5.85 -32.09 14.96
N VAL A 302 -6.03 -32.47 13.70
CA VAL A 302 -5.08 -33.36 13.01
C VAL A 302 -3.68 -32.73 13.03
N GLY A 303 -2.66 -33.54 13.30
CA GLY A 303 -1.27 -33.12 13.47
C GLY A 303 -0.87 -32.77 14.90
N THR A 304 -1.82 -32.57 15.82
CA THR A 304 -1.54 -32.22 17.22
C THR A 304 -0.74 -33.34 17.91
N PRO A 305 0.44 -33.03 18.49
CA PRO A 305 1.18 -33.98 19.33
C PRO A 305 0.49 -34.18 20.68
N ILE A 306 0.44 -35.43 21.15
CA ILE A 306 -0.30 -35.85 22.34
C ILE A 306 0.65 -36.39 23.40
N CYS A 307 0.47 -35.88 24.62
CA CYS A 307 1.23 -36.21 25.82
C CYS A 307 0.29 -36.63 26.96
N ILE A 308 0.81 -37.46 27.86
CA ILE A 308 0.10 -37.96 29.05
C ILE A 308 0.78 -37.40 30.30
N PRO A 309 0.24 -36.35 30.93
CA PRO A 309 0.94 -35.65 32.01
C PRO A 309 1.01 -36.45 33.31
N GLN A 310 0.04 -37.34 33.59
CA GLN A 310 0.02 -38.16 34.80
C GLN A 310 1.11 -39.24 34.85
N ARG A 311 1.69 -39.59 33.69
CA ARG A 311 2.66 -40.68 33.54
C ARG A 311 4.02 -40.11 33.12
N ASP A 312 4.57 -39.18 33.90
CA ASP A 312 5.86 -38.52 33.62
C ASP A 312 5.93 -37.88 32.21
N PHE A 313 4.84 -37.26 31.77
CA PHE A 313 4.75 -36.56 30.48
C PHE A 313 5.13 -37.43 29.26
N ILE A 314 4.66 -38.68 29.24
CA ILE A 314 4.91 -39.58 28.10
C ILE A 314 4.24 -39.03 26.84
N ASP A 315 5.04 -38.85 25.80
CA ASP A 315 4.57 -38.62 24.43
C ASP A 315 4.15 -39.92 23.76
N ILE A 316 3.01 -39.89 23.08
CA ILE A 316 2.41 -41.08 22.42
C ILE A 316 2.23 -40.89 20.90
N GLY A 317 2.66 -39.76 20.35
CA GLY A 317 2.62 -39.45 18.92
C GLY A 317 1.68 -38.30 18.56
N ARG A 318 1.31 -38.22 17.29
CA ARG A 318 0.44 -37.15 16.74
C ARG A 318 -0.89 -37.69 16.26
N ILE A 319 -1.94 -36.87 16.36
CA ILE A 319 -3.25 -37.19 15.79
C ILE A 319 -3.12 -37.28 14.26
N ALA A 320 -3.22 -38.47 13.70
CA ALA A 320 -3.20 -38.71 12.26
C ALA A 320 -4.57 -38.50 11.61
N SER A 321 -5.66 -38.83 12.32
CA SER A 321 -7.03 -38.60 11.83
C SER A 321 -8.02 -38.47 12.98
N ILE A 322 -9.09 -37.72 12.76
CA ILE A 322 -10.23 -37.59 13.68
C ILE A 322 -11.50 -38.00 12.93
N GLU A 323 -12.33 -38.83 13.56
CA GLU A 323 -13.62 -39.25 13.04
C GLU A 323 -14.74 -38.88 14.01
N ASN A 324 -15.76 -38.18 13.52
CA ASN A 324 -16.97 -37.89 14.25
C ASN A 324 -18.13 -38.62 13.57
N ASN A 325 -18.74 -39.61 14.25
CA ASN A 325 -19.79 -40.45 13.69
C ASN A 325 -19.43 -41.05 12.32
N HIS A 326 -18.23 -41.64 12.21
CA HIS A 326 -17.65 -42.21 10.97
C HIS A 326 -17.42 -41.24 9.81
N LYS A 327 -17.50 -39.92 10.05
CA LYS A 327 -17.11 -38.91 9.08
C LYS A 327 -15.74 -38.34 9.46
N PRO A 328 -14.77 -38.32 8.53
CA PRO A 328 -13.49 -37.67 8.79
C PRO A 328 -13.70 -36.18 9.01
N VAL A 329 -13.07 -35.65 10.05
CA VAL A 329 -13.06 -34.22 10.39
C VAL A 329 -11.64 -33.81 10.72
N ASP A 330 -11.27 -32.57 10.41
CA ASP A 330 -9.92 -32.06 10.72
C ASP A 330 -9.82 -31.53 12.15
N ILE A 331 -10.97 -31.19 12.75
CA ILE A 331 -11.07 -30.47 14.02
C ILE A 331 -12.22 -31.05 14.85
N ALA A 332 -11.96 -31.27 16.15
CA ALA A 332 -12.98 -31.53 17.16
C ALA A 332 -12.85 -30.53 18.33
N LYS A 333 -13.96 -29.93 18.73
CA LYS A 333 -14.04 -28.90 19.77
C LYS A 333 -14.58 -29.46 21.09
N LYS A 334 -14.40 -28.70 22.17
CA LYS A 334 -14.96 -28.98 23.50
C LYS A 334 -16.40 -29.51 23.46
N GLY A 335 -16.64 -30.61 24.18
CA GLY A 335 -17.93 -31.29 24.31
C GLY A 335 -18.24 -32.29 23.18
N GLN A 336 -17.37 -32.41 22.18
CA GLN A 336 -17.52 -33.41 21.13
C GLN A 336 -16.84 -34.72 21.52
N ARG A 337 -17.47 -35.83 21.13
CA ARG A 337 -16.93 -37.18 21.27
C ARG A 337 -16.51 -37.69 19.90
N VAL A 338 -15.24 -38.04 19.76
CA VAL A 338 -14.64 -38.40 18.47
C VAL A 338 -13.71 -39.59 18.62
N ALA A 339 -13.53 -40.36 17.56
CA ALA A 339 -12.47 -41.34 17.47
C ALA A 339 -11.21 -40.66 16.92
N ILE A 340 -10.08 -40.80 17.60
CA ILE A 340 -8.79 -40.30 17.15
C ILE A 340 -7.86 -41.48 16.84
N LYS A 341 -7.08 -41.31 15.78
CA LYS A 341 -5.96 -42.19 15.44
C LYS A 341 -4.67 -41.44 15.74
N ILE A 342 -3.80 -42.02 16.55
CA ILE A 342 -2.51 -41.45 16.93
C ILE A 342 -1.41 -42.31 16.31
N THR A 343 -0.48 -41.66 15.61
CA THR A 343 0.65 -42.32 14.97
C THR A 343 1.95 -41.79 15.57
N SER A 344 2.87 -42.72 15.81
CA SER A 344 4.20 -42.39 16.33
C SER A 344 5.06 -41.69 15.28
N THR A 345 5.84 -40.71 15.72
CA THR A 345 6.83 -39.98 14.91
C THR A 345 8.25 -40.46 15.15
N ASN A 346 8.52 -41.03 16.33
CA ASN A 346 9.84 -41.51 16.76
C ASN A 346 9.78 -42.95 17.33
N PRO A 347 10.92 -43.68 17.36
CA PRO A 347 10.97 -45.05 17.90
C PRO A 347 10.52 -45.20 19.36
N GLU A 348 10.72 -44.17 20.19
CA GLU A 348 10.31 -44.18 21.60
C GLU A 348 8.79 -44.15 21.77
N GLU A 349 8.10 -43.36 20.94
CA GLU A 349 6.63 -43.28 20.90
C GLU A 349 6.03 -44.61 20.40
N GLN A 350 6.69 -45.25 19.44
CA GLN A 350 6.24 -46.51 18.83
C GLN A 350 6.20 -47.68 19.83
N GLN A 351 6.99 -47.60 20.90
CA GLN A 351 6.96 -48.58 21.98
C GLN A 351 5.80 -48.38 22.95
N LYS A 352 5.17 -47.20 22.95
CA LYS A 352 4.05 -46.87 23.84
C LYS A 352 2.79 -47.63 23.41
N MET A 353 2.01 -48.07 24.39
CA MET A 353 0.78 -48.82 24.15
C MET A 353 -0.21 -48.66 25.30
N PHE A 354 -1.49 -48.63 24.94
CA PHE A 354 -2.61 -48.57 25.88
C PHE A 354 -2.70 -49.86 26.69
N GLY A 355 -2.88 -49.74 28.01
CA GLY A 355 -2.93 -50.84 28.97
C GLY A 355 -1.56 -51.31 29.49
N ARG A 356 -0.47 -50.66 29.09
CA ARG A 356 0.88 -50.88 29.65
C ARG A 356 1.54 -49.59 30.11
N HIS A 357 1.52 -48.57 29.26
CA HIS A 357 2.19 -47.29 29.55
C HIS A 357 1.20 -46.22 30.04
N PHE A 358 -0.05 -46.34 29.62
CA PHE A 358 -1.15 -45.49 30.05
C PHE A 358 -2.46 -46.27 30.03
N GLU A 359 -3.41 -45.82 30.82
CA GLU A 359 -4.67 -46.50 31.14
C GLU A 359 -5.86 -45.57 30.85
N MET A 360 -7.07 -46.01 31.18
CA MET A 360 -8.31 -45.30 30.82
C MET A 360 -8.51 -44.02 31.64
N GLU A 361 -7.96 -44.00 32.85
CA GLU A 361 -8.06 -42.91 33.82
C GLU A 361 -7.12 -41.75 33.47
N ASP A 362 -6.14 -41.99 32.59
CA ASP A 362 -5.18 -40.98 32.15
C ASP A 362 -5.84 -39.99 31.16
N GLU A 363 -5.42 -38.72 31.25
CA GLU A 363 -5.86 -37.67 30.32
C GLU A 363 -4.83 -37.50 29.22
N LEU A 364 -5.30 -37.20 28.01
CA LEU A 364 -4.44 -36.89 26.88
C LEU A 364 -4.46 -35.38 26.68
N VAL A 365 -3.30 -34.74 26.72
CA VAL A 365 -3.18 -33.29 26.49
C VAL A 365 -2.34 -33.01 25.26
N SER A 366 -2.60 -31.88 24.60
CA SER A 366 -1.72 -31.40 23.53
C SER A 366 -0.34 -31.07 24.10
N HIS A 367 0.72 -31.63 23.53
CA HIS A 367 2.09 -31.27 23.89
C HIS A 367 2.47 -29.94 23.26
N ILE A 368 2.39 -28.85 24.04
CA ILE A 368 2.76 -27.51 23.57
C ILE A 368 4.22 -27.20 23.85
N SER A 369 4.87 -26.50 22.91
CA SER A 369 6.24 -26.00 23.06
C SER A 369 6.25 -24.46 23.09
N ARG A 370 7.38 -23.86 23.48
CA ARG A 370 7.55 -22.39 23.40
C ARG A 370 7.33 -21.87 21.98
N LYS A 371 7.89 -22.58 20.99
CA LYS A 371 7.77 -22.25 19.57
C LYS A 371 6.31 -22.28 19.11
N SER A 372 5.56 -23.30 19.54
CA SER A 372 4.14 -23.41 19.23
C SER A 372 3.31 -22.26 19.85
N ILE A 373 3.61 -21.88 21.10
CA ILE A 373 2.94 -20.74 21.76
C ILE A 373 3.20 -19.43 21.01
N ASP A 374 4.46 -19.18 20.62
CA ASP A 374 4.83 -17.95 19.91
C ASP A 374 4.19 -17.93 18.50
N THR A 375 4.09 -19.08 17.84
CA THR A 375 3.36 -19.25 16.57
C THR A 375 1.86 -18.96 16.73
N LEU A 376 1.22 -19.47 17.79
CA LEU A 376 -0.19 -19.18 18.07
C LEU A 376 -0.41 -17.68 18.31
N LYS A 377 0.50 -17.01 19.04
CA LYS A 377 0.39 -15.57 19.31
C LYS A 377 0.56 -14.71 18.06
N ALA A 378 1.48 -15.11 17.17
CA ALA A 378 1.80 -14.36 15.97
C ALA A 378 0.73 -14.53 14.89
N ASN A 379 0.28 -15.77 14.66
CA ASN A 379 -0.53 -16.10 13.49
C ASN A 379 -1.99 -16.44 13.82
N TYR A 380 -2.30 -16.95 15.01
CA TYR A 380 -3.62 -17.52 15.36
C TYR A 380 -4.32 -16.83 16.53
N ARG A 381 -3.96 -15.58 16.82
CA ARG A 381 -4.49 -14.85 17.98
C ARG A 381 -6.01 -14.75 17.98
N ASP A 382 -6.58 -14.47 16.82
CA ASP A 382 -8.02 -14.26 16.63
C ASP A 382 -8.78 -15.57 16.38
N ASP A 383 -8.08 -16.66 16.08
CA ASP A 383 -8.66 -17.99 15.86
C ASP A 383 -8.95 -18.74 17.18
N LEU A 384 -8.37 -18.27 18.29
CA LEU A 384 -8.50 -18.85 19.63
C LEU A 384 -9.39 -17.98 20.51
N SER A 385 -10.41 -18.60 21.11
CA SER A 385 -11.26 -18.00 22.13
C SER A 385 -10.49 -17.71 23.43
N LEU A 386 -11.05 -16.86 24.28
CA LEU A 386 -10.46 -16.53 25.59
C LEU A 386 -10.24 -17.77 26.46
N ASP A 387 -11.13 -18.76 26.39
CA ASP A 387 -11.01 -19.98 27.18
C ASP A 387 -9.91 -20.91 26.64
N GLU A 388 -9.73 -20.96 25.32
CA GLU A 388 -8.60 -21.68 24.72
C GLU A 388 -7.27 -21.01 25.07
N TRP A 389 -7.21 -19.67 25.11
CA TRP A 389 -6.03 -18.95 25.58
C TRP A 389 -5.72 -19.21 27.06
N LYS A 390 -6.75 -19.30 27.92
CA LYS A 390 -6.58 -19.73 29.32
C LYS A 390 -6.01 -21.15 29.39
N LEU A 391 -6.44 -22.05 28.50
CA LEU A 391 -5.90 -23.40 28.43
C LEU A 391 -4.43 -23.41 27.99
N VAL A 392 -4.03 -22.56 27.03
CA VAL A 392 -2.60 -22.37 26.68
C VAL A 392 -1.79 -22.00 27.92
N VAL A 393 -2.29 -21.08 28.76
CA VAL A 393 -1.60 -20.66 29.99
C VAL A 393 -1.53 -21.82 31.00
N LYS A 394 -2.63 -22.55 31.20
CA LYS A 394 -2.67 -23.74 32.09
C LYS A 394 -1.65 -24.79 31.66
N LEU A 395 -1.61 -25.11 30.37
CA LEU A 395 -0.65 -26.07 29.80
C LEU A 395 0.79 -25.52 29.87
N LYS A 396 1.01 -24.22 29.66
CA LYS A 396 2.33 -23.58 29.79
C LYS A 396 2.91 -23.80 31.19
N THR A 397 2.08 -23.61 32.22
CA THR A 397 2.45 -23.85 33.62
C THR A 397 2.70 -25.33 33.88
N LEU A 398 1.85 -26.21 33.35
CA LEU A 398 1.97 -27.67 33.50
C LEU A 398 3.28 -28.21 32.92
N PHE A 399 3.67 -27.77 31.72
CA PHE A 399 4.94 -28.13 31.08
C PHE A 399 6.15 -27.31 31.54
N LYS A 400 5.99 -26.38 32.50
CA LYS A 400 7.05 -25.51 33.02
C LYS A 400 7.83 -24.76 31.93
N ILE A 401 7.14 -24.33 30.87
CA ILE A 401 7.73 -23.61 29.75
C ILE A 401 8.01 -22.16 30.19
N GLN A 402 9.26 -21.70 30.04
CA GLN A 402 9.64 -20.31 30.37
C GLN A 402 9.08 -19.32 29.35
#